data_AF-A0A2A4JBZ1-F1
#
_entry.id   AF-A0A2A4JBZ1-F1
#
_cell.length_a   1.000
_cell.length_b   1.000
_cell.length_c   1.000
_cell.angle_alpha   90.00
_cell.angle_beta   90.00
_cell.angle_gamma   90.00
#
_symmetry.space_group_name_H-M   'P 1'
#
loop_
_entity.id
_entity.type
_entity.pdbx_description
1 polymer ?
#
loop_
_entity_poly.entity_id
_entity_poly.type
_entity_poly.pdbx_seq_one_letter_code
_entity_poly.pdbx_strand_id
1 'polypeptide(L)'
;MSSEELAEHATKVMHTLDEGIKGLGDIDAFFAYIRHVGATHHQVPGFKAENFWKIEQPFLQAAKTTLGDRYTPNIENIYKKTIKFILENLVKGYEESGVENGKGKS
;
A
#
# COMPACT_ATOMS: atom_id res chain seq x y z
N MET A 1 10.04 17.44 5.61
CA MET A 1 8.70 16.87 5.75
C MET A 1 7.97 17.69 6.79
N SER A 2 7.14 18.63 6.34
CA SER A 2 6.23 19.36 7.22
C SER A 2 5.05 18.45 7.63
N SER A 3 4.32 18.85 8.67
CA SER A 3 3.12 18.12 9.12
C SER A 3 2.03 18.05 8.05
N GLU A 4 1.97 19.03 7.12
CA GLU A 4 1.01 19.05 6.00
C GLU A 4 1.36 18.05 4.91
N GLU A 5 2.62 17.99 4.46
CA GLU A 5 3.08 17.01 3.47
C GLU A 5 2.85 15.57 3.97
N LEU A 6 3.07 15.35 5.27
CA LEU A 6 2.81 14.07 5.92
C LEU A 6 1.31 13.74 5.98
N ALA A 7 0.46 14.72 6.30
CA ALA A 7 -0.98 14.55 6.33
C ALA A 7 -1.55 14.25 4.93
N GLU A 8 -1.11 14.98 3.91
CA GLU A 8 -1.50 14.73 2.51
C GLU A 8 -1.07 13.34 2.04
N HIS A 9 0.14 12.90 2.38
CA HIS A 9 0.59 11.55 2.06
C HIS A 9 -0.24 10.50 2.79
N ALA A 10 -0.53 10.70 4.07
CA ALA A 10 -1.40 9.80 4.84
C ALA A 10 -2.80 9.70 4.22
N THR A 11 -3.39 10.80 3.76
CA THR A 11 -4.67 10.80 3.04
C THR A 11 -4.60 9.98 1.75
N LYS A 12 -3.52 10.16 0.95
CA LYS A 12 -3.32 9.38 -0.28
C LYS A 12 -3.13 7.89 -0.01
N VAL A 13 -2.42 7.53 1.05
CA VAL A 13 -2.27 6.13 1.50
C VAL A 13 -3.63 5.55 1.87
N MET A 14 -4.42 6.23 2.70
CA MET A 14 -5.74 5.73 3.11
C MET A 14 -6.71 5.61 1.94
N HIS A 15 -6.69 6.56 1.00
CA HIS A 15 -7.46 6.47 -0.24
C HIS A 15 -7.02 5.27 -1.09
N THR A 16 -5.71 5.03 -1.22
CA THR A 16 -5.18 3.88 -1.97
C THR A 16 -5.63 2.56 -1.35
N LEU A 17 -5.62 2.47 -0.01
CA LEU A 17 -6.10 1.30 0.72
C LEU A 17 -7.62 1.11 0.55
N ASP A 18 -8.40 2.18 0.59
CA ASP A 18 -9.85 2.15 0.40
C ASP A 18 -10.24 1.69 -1.01
N GLU A 19 -9.62 2.26 -2.05
CA GLU A 19 -9.81 1.82 -3.43
C GLU A 19 -9.30 0.39 -3.66
N GLY A 20 -8.21 0.01 -3.00
CA GLY A 20 -7.74 -1.37 -3.00
C GLY A 20 -8.78 -2.33 -2.40
N ILE A 21 -9.41 -1.98 -1.28
CA ILE A 21 -10.43 -2.81 -0.63
C ILE A 21 -11.71 -2.88 -1.47
N LYS A 22 -12.19 -1.75 -2.02
CA LYS A 22 -13.36 -1.71 -2.92
C LYS A 22 -13.11 -2.54 -4.19
N GLY A 23 -11.89 -2.45 -4.72
CA GLY A 23 -11.43 -3.21 -5.88
C GLY A 23 -11.33 -4.72 -5.63
N LEU A 24 -11.42 -5.23 -4.40
CA LEU A 24 -11.42 -6.70 -4.20
C LEU A 24 -12.64 -7.40 -4.86
N GLY A 25 -13.70 -6.66 -5.19
CA GLY A 25 -14.81 -7.16 -6.01
C GLY A 25 -14.49 -7.28 -7.50
N ASP A 26 -13.46 -6.56 -7.99
CA ASP A 26 -12.92 -6.60 -9.34
C ASP A 26 -11.38 -6.67 -9.28
N ILE A 27 -10.89 -7.90 -9.18
CA ILE A 27 -9.49 -8.18 -8.88
C ILE A 27 -8.52 -7.62 -9.94
N ASP A 28 -8.97 -7.47 -11.19
CA ASP A 28 -8.15 -6.92 -12.26
C ASP A 28 -7.98 -5.41 -12.10
N ALA A 29 -9.07 -4.70 -11.78
CA ALA A 29 -9.02 -3.28 -11.45
C ALA A 29 -8.14 -3.01 -10.22
N PHE A 30 -8.23 -3.86 -9.20
CA PHE A 30 -7.35 -3.81 -8.04
C PHE A 30 -5.87 -3.89 -8.43
N PHE A 31 -5.49 -4.91 -9.22
CA PHE A 31 -4.09 -5.10 -9.60
C PHE A 31 -3.56 -3.94 -10.44
N ALA A 32 -4.36 -3.45 -11.40
CA ALA A 32 -3.99 -2.32 -12.23
C ALA A 32 -3.70 -1.08 -11.39
N TYR A 33 -4.59 -0.74 -10.45
CA TYR A 33 -4.44 0.43 -9.59
C TYR A 33 -3.28 0.30 -8.61
N ILE A 34 -3.23 -0.77 -7.82
CA ILE A 34 -2.22 -0.92 -6.76
C ILE A 34 -0.81 -1.04 -7.34
N ARG A 35 -0.62 -1.75 -8.45
CA ARG A 35 0.71 -1.85 -9.08
C ARG A 35 1.13 -0.52 -9.71
N HIS A 36 0.19 0.23 -10.30
CA HIS A 36 0.48 1.58 -10.77
C HIS A 36 0.96 2.49 -9.63
N VAL A 37 0.26 2.49 -8.49
CA VAL A 37 0.69 3.24 -7.29
C VAL A 37 2.05 2.78 -6.81
N GLY A 38 2.33 1.47 -6.83
CA GLY A 38 3.66 0.93 -6.57
C GLY A 38 4.73 1.60 -7.44
N ALA A 39 4.50 1.64 -8.76
CA ALA A 39 5.42 2.25 -9.71
C ALA A 39 5.65 3.76 -9.48
N THR A 40 4.63 4.51 -9.07
CA THR A 40 4.80 5.97 -8.84
C THR A 40 5.78 6.29 -7.72
N HIS A 41 6.07 5.34 -6.81
CA HIS A 41 7.01 5.58 -5.71
C HIS A 41 8.47 5.71 -6.17
N HIS A 42 8.81 5.38 -7.44
CA HIS A 42 10.11 5.71 -8.03
C HIS A 42 10.36 7.22 -8.15
N GLN A 43 9.30 8.02 -8.12
CA GLN A 43 9.40 9.48 -8.12
C GLN A 43 9.86 10.04 -6.76
N VAL A 44 9.89 9.20 -5.71
CA VAL A 44 10.32 9.59 -4.37
C VAL A 44 11.83 9.32 -4.22
N PRO A 45 12.68 10.36 -4.10
CA PRO A 45 14.13 10.17 -4.04
C PRO A 45 14.56 9.28 -2.87
N GLY A 46 15.36 8.26 -3.17
CA GLY A 46 15.89 7.33 -2.16
C GLY A 46 14.88 6.35 -1.58
N PHE A 47 13.66 6.27 -2.15
CA PHE A 47 12.69 5.26 -1.78
C PHE A 47 13.22 3.86 -2.11
N LYS A 48 12.86 2.88 -1.27
CA LYS A 48 13.21 1.48 -1.47
C LYS A 48 11.98 0.62 -1.22
N ALA A 49 11.87 -0.51 -1.92
CA ALA A 49 10.71 -1.40 -1.81
C ALA A 49 10.44 -1.82 -0.34
N GLU A 50 11.48 -1.99 0.48
CA GLU A 50 11.36 -2.36 1.89
C GLU A 50 10.62 -1.31 2.72
N ASN A 51 10.54 -0.06 2.24
CA ASN A 51 9.81 0.99 2.93
C ASN A 51 8.31 0.75 2.95
N PHE A 52 7.72 0.07 1.95
CA PHE A 52 6.30 -0.26 1.96
C PHE A 52 5.90 -1.09 3.19
N TRP A 53 6.74 -2.05 3.57
CA TRP A 53 6.49 -2.94 4.71
C TRP A 53 6.45 -2.23 6.06
N LYS A 54 7.03 -1.02 6.17
CA LYS A 54 6.99 -0.22 7.40
C LYS A 54 5.57 0.24 7.78
N ILE A 55 4.62 0.20 6.84
CA ILE A 55 3.23 0.61 7.06
C ILE A 55 2.38 -0.48 7.75
N GLU A 56 2.78 -1.76 7.65
CA GLU A 56 1.95 -2.88 8.12
C GLU A 56 1.54 -2.75 9.60
N GLN A 57 2.51 -2.59 10.50
CA GLN A 57 2.25 -2.50 11.94
C GLN A 57 1.46 -1.23 12.32
N PRO A 58 1.84 -0.02 11.85
CA PRO A 58 1.03 1.17 12.06
C PRO A 58 -0.42 1.03 11.59
N PHE A 59 -0.64 0.41 10.42
CA PHE A 59 -1.99 0.18 9.89
C PHE A 59 -2.80 -0.77 10.80
N LEU A 60 -2.22 -1.90 11.21
CA LEU A 60 -2.90 -2.85 12.10
C LEU A 60 -3.20 -2.23 13.47
N GLN A 61 -2.28 -1.43 14.02
CA GLN A 61 -2.49 -0.73 15.28
C GLN A 61 -3.58 0.34 15.17
N ALA A 62 -3.63 1.07 14.05
CA ALA A 62 -4.69 2.03 13.76
C ALA A 62 -6.04 1.30 13.66
N ALA A 63 -6.12 0.21 12.90
CA ALA A 63 -7.34 -0.59 12.77
C ALA A 63 -7.84 -1.11 14.12
N LYS A 64 -6.94 -1.65 14.96
CA LYS A 64 -7.26 -2.09 16.32
C LYS A 64 -7.79 -0.96 17.18
N THR A 65 -7.14 0.19 17.15
CA THR A 65 -7.53 1.37 17.93
C THR A 65 -8.89 1.91 17.49
N THR A 66 -9.15 1.98 16.18
CA THR A 66 -10.40 2.47 15.59
C THR A 66 -11.58 1.52 15.84
N LEU A 67 -11.34 0.20 15.80
CA LEU A 67 -12.41 -0.79 15.96
C LEU A 67 -12.71 -1.12 17.42
N GLY A 68 -11.76 -0.90 18.33
CA GLY A 68 -11.91 -1.14 19.77
C GLY A 68 -12.39 -2.57 20.02
N ASP A 69 -13.49 -2.72 20.76
CA ASP A 69 -14.08 -4.03 21.10
C ASP A 69 -14.55 -4.84 19.88
N ARG A 70 -14.74 -4.19 18.72
CA ARG A 70 -15.06 -4.89 17.46
C ARG A 70 -13.85 -5.55 16.81
N TYR A 71 -12.63 -5.25 17.28
CA TYR A 71 -11.40 -5.86 16.81
C TYR A 71 -11.23 -7.28 17.38
N THR A 72 -12.03 -8.20 16.89
CA THR A 72 -11.98 -9.62 17.26
C THR A 72 -10.82 -10.34 16.57
N PRO A 73 -10.42 -11.54 17.04
CA PRO A 73 -9.37 -12.33 16.37
C PRO A 73 -9.65 -12.62 14.89
N ASN A 74 -10.92 -12.77 14.51
CA ASN A 74 -11.31 -12.95 13.10
C ASN A 74 -11.03 -11.67 12.29
N ILE A 75 -11.41 -10.52 12.83
CA ILE A 75 -11.17 -9.23 12.20
C ILE A 75 -9.67 -8.97 12.07
N GLU A 76 -8.88 -9.23 13.13
CA GLU A 76 -7.42 -9.14 13.07
C GLU A 76 -6.83 -9.97 11.91
N ASN A 77 -7.26 -11.22 11.76
CA ASN A 77 -6.79 -12.10 10.69
C ASN A 77 -7.15 -11.57 9.30
N ILE A 78 -8.35 -11.00 9.13
CA ILE A 78 -8.77 -10.36 7.87
C ILE A 78 -7.86 -9.17 7.55
N TYR A 79 -7.70 -8.23 8.49
CA TYR A 79 -6.89 -7.03 8.26
C TYR A 79 -5.43 -7.37 7.96
N LYS A 80 -4.84 -8.36 8.66
CA LYS A 80 -3.50 -8.88 8.38
C LYS A 80 -3.35 -9.39 6.95
N LYS A 81 -4.31 -10.19 6.48
CA LYS A 81 -4.28 -10.72 5.11
C LYS A 81 -4.45 -9.61 4.08
N THR A 82 -5.39 -8.70 4.31
CA THR A 82 -5.67 -7.59 3.39
C THR A 82 -4.46 -6.65 3.24
N ILE A 83 -3.87 -6.18 4.35
CA ILE A 83 -2.74 -5.25 4.26
C ILE A 83 -1.53 -5.92 3.60
N LYS A 84 -1.24 -7.17 3.96
CA LYS A 84 -0.15 -7.92 3.34
C LYS A 84 -0.34 -8.05 1.84
N PHE A 85 -1.53 -8.42 1.39
CA PHE A 85 -1.86 -8.55 -0.03
C PHE A 85 -1.68 -7.23 -0.81
N ILE A 86 -2.06 -6.10 -0.20
CA ILE A 86 -1.86 -4.78 -0.81
C ILE A 86 -0.37 -4.44 -0.91
N LEU A 87 0.38 -4.62 0.19
CA LEU A 87 1.82 -4.32 0.23
C LEU A 87 2.62 -5.17 -0.76
N GLU A 88 2.29 -6.46 -0.88
CA GLU A 88 2.91 -7.35 -1.88
C GLU A 88 2.72 -6.83 -3.31
N ASN A 89 1.53 -6.31 -3.63
CA ASN A 89 1.26 -5.78 -4.97
C ASN A 89 1.85 -4.38 -5.20
N LEU A 90 1.98 -3.54 -4.16
CA LEU A 90 2.73 -2.27 -4.24
C LEU A 90 4.20 -2.54 -4.55
N VAL A 91 4.82 -3.47 -3.82
CA VAL A 91 6.21 -3.88 -4.03
C VAL A 91 6.39 -4.42 -5.45
N LYS A 92 5.49 -5.31 -5.90
CA LYS A 92 5.54 -5.87 -7.25
C LYS A 92 5.46 -4.79 -8.33
N GLY A 93 4.54 -3.84 -8.22
CA GLY A 93 4.43 -2.74 -9.18
C GLY A 93 5.65 -1.82 -9.19
N TYR A 94 6.24 -1.57 -8.03
CA TYR A 94 7.51 -0.85 -7.91
C TYR A 94 8.65 -1.59 -8.59
N GLU A 95 8.84 -2.88 -8.32
CA GLU A 95 9.94 -3.67 -8.89
C GLU A 95 9.83 -3.86 -10.41
N GLU A 96 8.65 -4.23 -10.91
CA GLU A 96 8.41 -4.50 -12.33
C GLU A 96 8.66 -3.26 -13.20
N SER A 97 8.21 -2.08 -12.74
CA SER A 97 8.44 -0.81 -13.44
C SER A 97 9.91 -0.35 -13.42
N GLY A 98 10.67 -0.74 -12.39
CA GLY A 98 12.12 -0.50 -12.33
C GLY A 98 12.90 -1.31 -13.36
N VAL A 99 12.48 -2.55 -13.63
CA VAL A 99 13.11 -3.43 -14.64
C VAL A 99 12.89 -2.93 -16.06
N GLU A 100 11.69 -2.41 -16.38
CA GLU A 100 11.40 -1.82 -17.70
C GLU A 100 12.26 -0.58 -17.98
N ASN A 101 12.44 0.30 -16.98
CA ASN A 101 13.29 1.48 -17.09
C ASN A 101 14.79 1.15 -17.27
N GLY A 102 15.23 -0.04 -16.84
CA GLY A 102 16.60 -0.54 -17.03
C GLY A 102 16.88 -1.14 -18.41
N LYS A 103 15.85 -1.64 -19.12
CA LYS A 103 16.00 -2.25 -20.45
C LYS A 103 16.01 -1.24 -21.61
N GLY A 104 15.63 0.01 -21.37
CA GLY A 104 15.65 1.10 -22.37
C GLY A 104 16.98 1.85 -22.49
N LYS A 105 18.06 1.39 -21.83
CA LYS A 105 19.38 2.05 -21.80
C LYS A 105 20.56 1.15 -22.17
N SER A 106 20.33 0.06 -22.90
CA SER A 106 21.42 -0.74 -23.51
C SER A 106 21.59 -0.44 -24.98
#